data_AF-A0A5C6Q842-F1
#
_entry.id   AF-A0A5C6Q842-F1
#
_cell.length_a   1.000
_cell.length_b   1.000
_cell.length_c   1.000
_cell.angle_alpha   90.00
_cell.angle_beta   90.00
_cell.angle_gamma   90.00
#
_symmetry.space_group_name_H-M   'P 1'
#
loop_
_entity.id
_entity.type
_entity.pdbx_description
1 polymer ?
#
loop_
_entity_poly.entity_id
_entity_poly.type
_entity_poly.pdbx_seq_one_letter_code
_entity_poly.pdbx_strand_id
1 'polypeptide(L)'
;MSKVIQVLEKLARDASLLSEENRTTMLIDADITDSQRQAIVAKDINKLAGSLGDLAKIKYVIPLIPAEDDEQEEEQSDEKSNAHSQLTSNF
;
A
#
# COMPACT_ATOMS: atom_id res chain seq x y z
N MET A 1 -12.63 6.63 20.12
CA MET A 1 -11.24 7.00 20.47
C MET A 1 -10.46 5.72 20.71
N SER A 2 -9.25 5.58 20.15
CA SER A 2 -8.45 4.35 20.28
C SER A 2 -8.01 4.13 21.74
N LYS A 3 -8.17 2.91 22.25
CA LYS A 3 -7.77 2.52 23.61
C LYS A 3 -6.27 2.72 23.83
N VAL A 4 -5.45 2.35 22.85
CA VAL A 4 -3.99 2.55 22.89
C VAL A 4 -3.66 4.04 23.01
N ILE A 5 -4.36 4.91 22.28
CA ILE A 5 -4.12 6.37 22.37
C ILE A 5 -4.46 6.89 23.76
N GLN A 6 -5.58 6.45 24.36
CA GLN A 6 -5.96 6.85 25.72
C GLN A 6 -4.92 6.42 26.77
N VAL A 7 -4.37 5.20 26.63
CA VAL A 7 -3.30 4.70 27.49
C VAL A 7 -2.05 5.57 27.37
N LEU A 8 -1.61 5.86 26.14
CA LEU A 8 -0.44 6.70 25.89
C LEU A 8 -0.62 8.14 26.39
N GLU A 9 -1.82 8.71 26.22
CA GLU A 9 -2.15 10.03 26.74
C GLU A 9 -2.07 10.05 28.26
N LYS A 10 -2.66 9.05 28.94
CA LYS A 10 -2.61 8.94 30.39
C LYS A 10 -1.17 8.80 30.89
N LEU A 11 -0.36 7.98 30.23
CA LEU A 11 1.08 7.82 30.54
C LEU A 11 1.87 9.13 30.39
N ALA A 12 1.54 9.94 29.39
CA ALA A 12 2.22 11.22 29.15
C ALA A 12 1.79 12.31 30.14
N ARG A 13 0.54 12.26 30.63
CA ARG A 13 -0.05 13.30 31.50
C ARG A 13 0.12 13.02 32.99
N ASP A 14 0.20 11.76 33.40
CA ASP A 14 0.25 11.37 34.80
C ASP A 14 1.67 11.02 35.26
N ALA A 15 2.30 11.95 35.97
CA ALA A 15 3.65 11.77 36.51
C ALA A 15 3.76 10.62 37.53
N SER A 16 2.66 10.18 38.14
CA SER A 16 2.66 9.03 39.06
C SER A 16 2.99 7.70 38.36
N LEU A 17 2.80 7.65 37.03
CA LEU A 17 3.09 6.51 36.16
C LEU A 17 4.55 6.48 35.65
N LEU A 18 5.40 7.40 36.13
CA LEU A 18 6.84 7.31 35.92
C LEU A 18 7.44 6.08 36.61
N SER A 19 6.89 5.70 37.77
CA SER A 19 7.28 4.46 38.45
C SER A 19 6.87 3.23 37.63
N GLU A 20 7.73 2.22 37.62
CA GLU A 20 7.51 1.01 36.85
C GLU A 20 6.35 0.17 37.36
N GLU A 21 6.16 0.12 38.68
CA GLU A 21 5.06 -0.58 39.34
C GLU A 21 3.69 0.01 38.97
N ASN A 22 3.53 1.33 39.12
CA ASN A 22 2.26 1.99 38.80
C ASN A 22 1.96 1.91 37.30
N ARG A 23 2.98 2.05 36.45
CA ARG A 23 2.85 1.88 35.00
C ARG A 23 2.40 0.47 34.64
N THR A 24 3.02 -0.56 35.22
CA THR A 24 2.70 -1.96 34.91
C THR A 24 1.28 -2.31 35.35
N THR A 25 0.89 -1.87 36.54
CA THR A 25 -0.48 -2.06 37.06
C THR A 25 -1.51 -1.37 36.17
N MET A 26 -1.29 -0.09 35.86
CA MET A 26 -2.16 0.67 34.97
C MET A 26 -2.28 0.04 33.58
N LEU A 27 -1.16 -0.48 33.06
CA LEU A 27 -1.17 -1.18 31.80
C LEU A 27 -2.01 -2.45 31.91
N ILE A 28 -1.79 -3.33 32.90
CA ILE A 28 -2.56 -4.59 33.12
C ILE A 28 -4.07 -4.33 33.04
N ASP A 29 -4.54 -3.29 33.72
CA ASP A 29 -5.96 -2.92 33.76
C ASP A 29 -6.48 -2.26 32.47
N ALA A 30 -5.58 -1.89 31.55
CA ALA A 30 -5.95 -1.29 30.29
C ALA A 30 -6.52 -2.34 29.31
N ASP A 31 -7.62 -1.95 28.68
CA ASP A 31 -8.32 -2.66 27.61
C ASP A 31 -7.53 -2.58 26.28
N ILE A 32 -6.32 -3.14 26.28
CA ILE A 32 -5.39 -3.26 25.14
C ILE A 32 -4.84 -4.68 25.07
N THR A 33 -4.36 -5.10 23.90
CA THR A 33 -3.81 -6.45 23.74
C THR A 33 -2.48 -6.61 24.46
N ASP A 34 -2.10 -7.85 24.76
CA ASP A 34 -0.79 -8.12 25.38
C ASP A 34 0.37 -7.74 24.46
N SER A 35 0.22 -7.85 23.14
CA SER A 35 1.22 -7.36 22.18
C SER A 35 1.42 -5.85 22.26
N GLN A 36 0.32 -5.08 22.38
CA GLN A 36 0.36 -3.63 22.56
C GLN A 36 0.98 -3.26 23.90
N ARG A 37 0.56 -3.93 24.98
CA ARG A 37 1.11 -3.78 26.33
C ARG A 37 2.63 -3.97 26.33
N GLN A 38 3.10 -5.08 25.75
CA GLN A 38 4.51 -5.42 25.71
C GLN A 38 5.32 -4.43 24.86
N ALA A 39 4.76 -3.97 23.74
CA ALA A 39 5.37 -2.93 22.91
C ALA A 39 5.48 -1.59 23.66
N ILE A 40 4.47 -1.20 24.44
CA ILE A 40 4.50 0.02 25.27
C ILE A 40 5.56 -0.10 26.37
N VAL A 41 5.61 -1.23 27.10
CA VAL A 41 6.62 -1.47 28.15
C VAL A 41 8.04 -1.42 27.55
N ALA A 42 8.24 -2.06 26.41
CA ALA A 42 9.52 -2.08 25.71
C ALA A 42 9.86 -0.75 24.98
N LYS A 43 8.93 0.21 24.95
CA LYS A 43 9.01 1.44 24.14
C LYS A 43 9.30 1.16 22.66
N ASP A 44 8.83 0.03 22.15
CA ASP A 44 9.05 -0.43 20.78
C ASP A 44 7.94 0.12 19.86
N ILE A 45 8.22 1.28 19.27
CA ILE A 45 7.29 1.99 18.40
C ILE A 45 6.93 1.15 17.17
N ASN A 46 7.87 0.38 16.63
CA ASN A 46 7.66 -0.42 15.42
C ASN A 46 6.68 -1.57 15.70
N LYS A 47 6.88 -2.30 16.80
CA LYS A 47 5.93 -3.34 17.22
C LYS A 47 4.57 -2.75 17.58
N LEU A 48 4.54 -1.59 18.23
CA LEU A 48 3.29 -0.92 18.55
C LEU A 48 2.53 -0.53 17.28
N ALA A 49 3.20 0.11 16.31
CA ALA A 49 2.60 0.49 15.04
C ALA A 49 2.11 -0.73 14.24
N GLY A 50 2.87 -1.82 14.19
CA GLY A 50 2.46 -3.06 13.53
C GLY A 50 1.25 -3.74 14.19
N SER A 51 1.05 -3.54 15.50
CA SER A 51 -0.12 -4.05 16.22
C SER A 51 -1.39 -3.20 16.01
N LEU A 52 -1.25 -1.97 15.50
CA LEU A 52 -2.37 -1.10 15.13
C LEU A 52 -2.81 -1.50 13.72
N GLY A 53 -3.61 -2.57 13.65
CA GLY A 53 -3.98 -3.28 12.41
C GLY A 53 -4.63 -2.45 11.29
N ASP A 54 -4.90 -1.16 11.52
CA ASP A 54 -5.43 -0.26 10.49
C ASP A 54 -4.33 0.36 9.61
N LEU A 55 -3.09 0.51 10.09
CA LEU A 55 -1.99 1.00 9.24
C LEU A 55 -1.65 -0.01 8.13
N ALA A 56 -1.69 -1.31 8.43
CA ALA A 56 -1.37 -2.37 7.48
C ALA A 56 -2.41 -2.52 6.34
N LYS A 57 -3.62 -1.98 6.52
CA LYS A 57 -4.70 -2.05 5.52
C LYS A 57 -4.59 -0.96 4.44
N ILE A 58 -3.81 0.10 4.68
CA ILE A 58 -3.58 1.16 3.70
C ILE A 58 -2.58 0.64 2.67
N LYS A 59 -3.05 -0.11 1.68
CA LYS A 59 -2.26 -0.47 0.50
C LYS A 59 -2.32 0.69 -0.50
N TYR A 60 -1.19 1.36 -0.72
CA TYR A 60 -1.05 2.32 -1.82
C TYR A 60 -0.96 1.52 -3.12
N VAL A 61 -2.06 1.46 -3.87
CA VAL A 61 -2.08 0.84 -5.20
C VAL A 61 -1.82 1.95 -6.21
N ILE A 62 -0.65 1.90 -6.85
CA ILE A 62 -0.38 2.71 -8.05
C ILE A 62 -1.09 1.98 -9.20
N PRO A 63 -2.10 2.57 -9.87
CA PRO A 63 -2.65 1.97 -11.07
C PRO A 63 -1.57 1.96 -12.15
N LEU A 64 -1.07 0.78 -12.49
CA LEU A 64 -0.32 0.57 -13.73
C LEU A 64 -1.36 0.52 -14.85
N ILE A 65 -1.51 1.62 -15.57
CA ILE A 65 -2.29 1.66 -16.81
C ILE A 65 -1.37 1.07 -17.89
N PRO A 66 -1.73 -0.06 -18.53
CA PRO A 66 -0.99 -0.57 -19.68
C PRO A 66 -0.94 0.53 -20.74
N ALA A 67 0.23 0.72 -21.36
CA ALA A 67 0.25 1.50 -22.60
C ALA A 67 -0.58 0.72 -23.62
N GLU A 68 -1.56 1.38 -24.24
CA GLU A 68 -2.16 0.88 -25.47
C GLU A 68 -1.04 0.91 -26.51
N ASP A 69 -0.45 -0.25 -26.80
CA ASP A 69 0.48 -0.43 -27.89
C ASP A 69 -0.34 -0.27 -29.18
N ASP A 70 -0.06 0.79 -29.95
CA ASP A 70 -0.70 1.08 -31.24
C ASP A 70 -0.27 0.00 -32.26
N GLU A 71 -0.80 -1.22 -32.14
CA GLU A 71 -0.70 -2.24 -33.18
C GLU A 71 -1.79 -1.99 -34.23
N GLN A 72 -1.44 -1.25 -35.29
CA GLN A 72 -2.23 -1.17 -36.51
C GLN A 72 -2.20 -2.53 -37.23
N GLU A 73 -3.33 -3.24 -37.21
CA GLU A 73 -3.59 -4.38 -38.09
C GLU A 73 -3.76 -3.87 -39.54
N GLU A 74 -2.76 -4.12 -40.41
CA GLU A 74 -2.96 -4.13 -41.86
C GLU A 74 -2.84 -5.56 -42.40
N GLU A 75 -3.95 -6.30 -42.37
CA GLU A 75 -4.16 -7.44 -43.27
C GLU A 75 -4.90 -6.98 -44.52
N GLN A 76 -4.27 -7.09 -45.70
CA GLN A 76 -4.84 -7.72 -46.90
C GLN A 76 -3.81 -7.78 -48.06
N SER A 77 -3.24 -8.98 -48.26
CA SER A 77 -2.90 -9.54 -49.58
C SER A 77 -4.22 -10.01 -50.23
N ASP A 78 -4.47 -10.12 -51.54
CA ASP A 78 -3.73 -10.44 -52.75
C ASP A 78 -4.58 -9.98 -53.96
N GLU A 79 -4.02 -9.65 -55.13
CA GLU A 79 -4.30 -10.38 -56.39
C GLU A 79 -3.39 -9.97 -57.57
N LYS A 80 -3.12 -10.94 -58.44
CA LYS A 80 -2.03 -11.02 -59.43
C LYS A 80 -2.46 -10.55 -60.83
N SER A 81 -1.45 -10.07 -61.58
CA SER A 81 -1.17 -10.36 -63.01
C SER A 81 -2.19 -9.97 -64.09
N ASN A 82 -1.81 -9.01 -64.95
CA ASN A 82 -1.94 -9.22 -66.40
C ASN A 82 -0.83 -8.50 -67.19
N ALA A 83 -0.16 -9.24 -68.06
CA ALA A 83 0.85 -8.75 -68.99
C ALA A 83 0.20 -8.36 -70.33
N HIS A 84 0.55 -7.20 -70.90
CA HIS A 84 0.52 -7.04 -72.37
C HIS A 84 1.34 -5.85 -72.88
N SER A 85 2.27 -6.20 -73.79
CA SER A 85 2.76 -5.46 -74.97
C SER A 85 3.59 -4.18 -74.88
N GLN A 86 4.80 -4.33 -75.43
CA GLN A 86 5.42 -3.40 -76.35
C GLN A 86 4.46 -2.92 -77.46
N LEU A 87 4.54 -1.63 -77.83
CA LEU A 87 4.81 -1.11 -79.20
C LEU A 87 4.24 0.32 -79.40
N THR A 88 5.16 1.25 -79.68
CA THR A 88 5.09 2.37 -80.66
C THR A 88 4.09 3.52 -80.54
N SER A 89 4.62 4.72 -80.83
CA SER A 89 4.09 5.73 -81.78
C SER A 89 3.68 7.09 -81.20
N ASN A 90 4.56 8.06 -81.47
CA ASN A 90 4.36 9.48 -81.83
C ASN A 90 3.14 10.25 -81.29
N PHE A 91 3.43 11.41 -80.68
CA PHE A 91 3.10 12.74 -81.23
C PHE A 91 4.18 13.75 -80.85
#